data_AF-A0A7H8QWA1-F1
#
_entry.id   AF-A0A7H8QWA1-F1
#
_cell.length_a   1.000
_cell.length_b   1.000
_cell.length_c   1.000
_cell.angle_alpha   90.00
_cell.angle_beta   90.00
_cell.angle_gamma   90.00
#
_symmetry.space_group_name_H-M   'P 1'
#
loop_
_entity.id
_entity.type
_entity.pdbx_description
1 polymer ?
#
loop_
_entity_poly.entity_id
_entity_poly.type
_entity_poly.pdbx_seq_one_letter_code
_entity_poly.pdbx_strand_id
1 'polypeptide(L)'
;MTTAEEQRKLVKYVCQQYHKIPWEPLTRKQLNSSRDRPARGNIWLSRVAFPAPSSPSLRDALYRVINHLRSDYHTITPAEETPILDVGVEFIGERTGVPSDAPELDITEQEKLQALEKECTSDKTILYIHGGGLYFSSPAEYRAASARLAKMTKSRVASIRYRLAPNNSFPAPILDTLVAYASLIHPPPGAPWSAVPADHIVIAGNSAGANLGLGLIKFLLELQKLSGQPVPSIPDFHGRTISLPLPAGIATVSGWCDQCDALPSWHKNGEFDILTVLQPACMPGHPTDSIWPTNPPREHPYCAGATLDHELVSPAAVRDWTGAPPMFFLCGSEERGIDGNRVVASQAAKSGVIVTWNEYEGMPHDFILIMAKLPQAKHAMALWIRACIDILESKKGRQALAKSPAVQWLMPDCKKKIDLGDPRDISPLSFEEVRSKMREYNATRPVWTGKLGEAHL
;
A
#
# COMPACT_ATOMS: atom_id res chain seq x y z
N MET A 1 2.31 -24.21 18.49
CA MET A 1 0.88 -24.57 18.47
C MET A 1 0.74 -25.82 17.64
N THR A 2 -0.02 -26.78 18.15
CA THR A 2 -0.11 -28.11 17.56
C THR A 2 -1.42 -28.34 16.83
N THR A 3 -2.46 -27.53 17.09
CA THR A 3 -3.78 -27.66 16.45
C THR A 3 -4.32 -26.35 15.87
N ALA A 4 -5.26 -26.44 14.93
CA ALA A 4 -5.97 -25.28 14.37
C ALA A 4 -6.84 -24.57 15.42
N GLU A 5 -7.42 -25.31 16.37
CA GLU A 5 -8.26 -24.74 17.43
C GLU A 5 -7.46 -23.84 18.39
N GLU A 6 -6.28 -24.31 18.83
CA GLU A 6 -5.35 -23.51 19.65
C GLU A 6 -5.01 -22.20 18.96
N GLN A 7 -4.76 -22.27 17.66
CA GLN A 7 -4.44 -21.10 16.89
C GLN A 7 -5.61 -20.12 16.73
N ARG A 8 -6.82 -20.60 16.45
CA ARG A 8 -8.01 -19.73 16.40
C ARG A 8 -8.22 -19.01 17.74
N LYS A 9 -8.02 -19.70 18.86
CA LYS A 9 -8.09 -19.08 20.20
C LYS A 9 -7.05 -17.98 20.37
N LEU A 10 -5.81 -18.22 19.96
CA LEU A 10 -4.76 -17.20 19.99
C LEU A 10 -5.08 -16.00 19.09
N VAL A 11 -5.57 -16.24 17.87
CA VAL A 11 -5.95 -15.17 16.95
C VAL A 11 -7.05 -14.31 17.55
N LYS A 12 -8.12 -14.94 18.04
CA LYS A 12 -9.22 -14.25 18.70
C LYS A 12 -8.73 -13.43 19.89
N TYR A 13 -7.86 -13.99 20.72
CA TYR A 13 -7.28 -13.28 21.86
C TYR A 13 -6.50 -12.02 21.45
N VAL A 14 -5.69 -12.11 20.38
CA VAL A 14 -4.94 -10.95 19.88
C VAL A 14 -5.88 -9.89 19.32
N CYS A 15 -6.87 -10.27 18.50
CA CYS A 15 -7.86 -9.33 17.98
C CYS A 15 -8.58 -8.60 19.14
N GLN A 16 -9.01 -9.33 20.17
CA GLN A 16 -9.58 -8.76 21.38
C GLN A 16 -8.65 -7.80 22.14
N GLN A 17 -7.32 -7.96 22.08
CA GLN A 17 -6.40 -6.97 22.66
C GLN A 17 -6.37 -5.68 21.85
N TYR A 18 -6.36 -5.79 20.52
CA TYR A 18 -6.48 -4.62 19.63
C TYR A 18 -7.81 -3.88 19.84
N HIS A 19 -8.87 -4.63 20.14
CA HIS A 19 -10.19 -4.07 20.45
C HIS A 19 -10.26 -3.24 21.73
N LYS A 20 -9.30 -3.42 22.64
CA LYS A 20 -9.21 -2.64 23.89
C LYS A 20 -8.35 -1.40 23.75
N ILE A 21 -7.67 -1.19 22.62
CA ILE A 21 -6.84 -0.01 22.41
C ILE A 21 -7.75 1.22 22.31
N PRO A 22 -7.63 2.20 23.21
CA PRO A 22 -8.45 3.40 23.16
C PRO A 22 -8.15 4.20 21.90
N TRP A 23 -9.16 4.84 21.33
CA TRP A 23 -8.94 5.82 20.28
C TRP A 23 -8.23 7.04 20.87
N GLU A 24 -7.25 7.55 20.13
CA GLU A 24 -6.50 8.76 20.49
C GLU A 24 -6.65 9.80 19.39
N PRO A 25 -6.49 11.10 19.70
CA PRO A 25 -6.53 12.14 18.68
C PRO A 25 -5.51 11.92 17.55
N LEU A 26 -5.86 12.27 16.32
CA LEU A 26 -5.03 11.98 15.14
C LEU A 26 -3.64 12.62 15.20
N THR A 27 -3.51 13.83 15.76
CA THR A 27 -2.20 14.48 16.02
C THR A 27 -1.29 13.61 16.88
N ARG A 28 -1.83 13.04 17.97
CA ARG A 28 -1.08 12.17 18.87
C ARG A 28 -0.74 10.85 18.16
N LYS A 29 -1.67 10.29 17.40
CA LYS A 29 -1.45 9.07 16.62
C LYS A 29 -0.33 9.26 15.59
N GLN A 30 -0.36 10.35 14.83
CA GLN A 30 0.68 10.70 13.86
C GLN A 30 2.03 10.91 14.56
N LEU A 31 2.06 11.68 15.65
CA LEU A 31 3.29 11.90 16.42
C LEU A 31 3.91 10.58 16.92
N ASN A 32 3.10 9.66 17.44
CA ASN A 32 3.59 8.40 18.00
C ASN A 32 4.08 7.42 16.94
N SER A 33 3.34 7.32 15.83
CA SER A 33 3.60 6.39 14.73
C SER A 33 4.65 6.90 13.72
N SER A 34 4.96 8.21 13.75
CA SER A 34 5.99 8.82 12.90
C SER A 34 7.37 8.90 13.56
N ARG A 35 7.51 8.46 14.82
CA ARG A 35 8.79 8.53 15.55
C ARG A 35 9.84 7.70 14.84
N ASP A 36 10.89 8.37 14.41
CA ASP A 36 12.09 7.72 13.91
C ASP A 36 12.88 7.10 15.07
N ARG A 37 12.97 5.78 15.09
CA ARG A 37 13.74 5.02 16.07
C ARG A 37 15.08 4.63 15.43
N PRO A 38 16.19 4.43 16.16
CA PRO A 38 17.42 3.95 15.53
C PRO A 38 17.25 2.60 14.82
N ALA A 39 17.86 2.44 13.65
CA ALA A 39 17.97 1.17 12.93
C ALA A 39 18.98 0.25 13.62
N ARG A 40 18.48 -0.62 14.50
CA ARG A 40 19.30 -1.64 15.15
C ARG A 40 19.44 -2.90 14.30
N GLY A 41 20.57 -3.55 14.46
CA GLY A 41 20.88 -4.86 13.89
C GLY A 41 21.64 -4.81 12.58
N ASN A 42 21.50 -5.90 11.82
CA ASN A 42 22.25 -6.17 10.61
C ASN A 42 21.64 -5.49 9.37
N ILE A 43 21.32 -4.20 9.50
CA ILE A 43 20.69 -3.42 8.44
C ILE A 43 21.51 -2.16 8.14
N TRP A 44 21.65 -1.85 6.86
CA TRP A 44 21.95 -0.50 6.41
C TRP A 44 20.64 0.26 6.31
N LEU A 45 20.63 1.48 6.83
CA LEU A 45 19.52 2.42 6.71
C LEU A 45 20.08 3.78 6.34
N SER A 46 19.72 4.29 5.17
CA SER A 46 20.00 5.67 4.77
C SER A 46 18.70 6.46 4.63
N ARG A 47 18.61 7.58 5.34
CA ARG A 47 17.49 8.52 5.32
C ARG A 47 17.84 9.68 4.40
N VAL A 48 17.18 9.74 3.25
CA VAL A 48 17.33 10.85 2.29
C VAL A 48 15.96 11.33 1.85
N ALA A 49 15.92 12.27 0.91
CA ALA A 49 14.69 12.74 0.31
C ALA A 49 14.78 12.66 -1.22
N PHE A 50 13.68 12.27 -1.86
CA PHE A 50 13.44 12.53 -3.26
C PHE A 50 12.99 13.99 -3.38
N PRO A 51 13.80 14.89 -3.96
CA PRO A 51 13.45 16.30 -3.99
C PRO A 51 12.26 16.54 -4.92
N ALA A 52 11.43 17.52 -4.60
CA ALA A 52 10.36 17.97 -5.47
C ALA A 52 10.94 18.49 -6.80
N PRO A 53 10.40 18.09 -7.97
CA PRO A 53 10.66 18.83 -9.20
C PRO A 53 10.14 20.26 -9.08
N SER A 54 10.86 21.22 -9.66
CA SER A 54 10.45 22.63 -9.72
C SER A 54 9.19 22.86 -10.57
N SER A 55 8.93 21.94 -11.50
CA SER A 55 7.80 21.99 -12.42
C SER A 55 6.57 21.26 -11.87
N PRO A 56 5.35 21.79 -12.06
CA PRO A 56 4.12 21.09 -11.69
C PRO A 56 3.75 19.95 -12.65
N SER A 57 4.50 19.73 -13.74
CA SER A 57 4.16 18.82 -14.83
C SER A 57 3.73 17.41 -14.39
N LEU A 58 4.39 16.83 -13.37
CA LEU A 58 4.01 15.52 -12.82
C LEU A 58 2.65 15.56 -12.10
N ARG A 59 2.40 16.60 -11.30
CA ARG A 59 1.10 16.84 -10.66
C ARG A 59 0.02 17.10 -11.72
N ASP A 60 0.32 17.89 -12.74
CA ASP A 60 -0.66 18.22 -13.78
C ASP A 60 -1.03 16.98 -14.61
N ALA A 61 -0.10 16.02 -14.77
CA ALA A 61 -0.43 14.71 -15.34
C ALA A 61 -1.35 13.90 -14.42
N LEU A 62 -1.09 13.89 -13.10
CA LEU A 62 -1.98 13.28 -12.10
C LEU A 62 -3.39 13.87 -12.15
N TYR A 63 -3.52 15.20 -12.15
CA TYR A 63 -4.83 15.86 -12.24
C TYR A 63 -5.54 15.61 -13.57
N ARG A 64 -4.82 15.47 -14.68
CA ARG A 64 -5.41 15.05 -15.96
C ARG A 64 -6.04 13.66 -15.86
N VAL A 65 -5.36 12.70 -15.25
CA VAL A 65 -5.91 11.35 -15.04
C VAL A 65 -7.08 11.38 -14.06
N ILE A 66 -6.98 12.11 -12.95
CA ILE A 66 -8.09 12.24 -11.98
C ILE A 66 -9.32 12.81 -12.67
N ASN A 67 -9.18 13.89 -13.43
CA ASN A 67 -10.31 14.50 -14.12
C ASN A 67 -10.87 13.63 -15.26
N HIS A 68 -10.05 12.76 -15.86
CA HIS A 68 -10.53 11.79 -16.83
C HIS A 68 -11.40 10.70 -16.19
N LEU A 69 -11.04 10.25 -14.98
CA LEU A 69 -11.71 9.17 -14.27
C LEU A 69 -12.87 9.64 -13.37
N ARG A 70 -13.00 10.95 -13.14
CA ARG A 70 -14.00 11.48 -12.21
C ARG A 70 -15.42 11.34 -12.73
N SER A 71 -16.35 11.14 -11.81
CA SER A 71 -17.77 11.39 -12.04
C SER A 71 -18.13 12.83 -11.65
N ASP A 72 -19.25 13.35 -12.13
CA ASP A 72 -19.67 14.74 -11.87
C ASP A 72 -19.89 15.06 -10.39
N TYR A 73 -20.21 14.05 -9.58
CA TYR A 73 -20.41 14.19 -8.13
C TYR A 73 -19.10 14.13 -7.31
N HIS A 74 -17.97 13.81 -7.94
CA HIS A 74 -16.68 13.74 -7.23
C HIS A 74 -16.21 15.12 -6.82
N THR A 75 -15.76 15.25 -5.57
CA THR A 75 -15.16 16.48 -5.04
C THR A 75 -13.66 16.29 -4.89
N ILE A 76 -12.89 16.90 -5.79
CA ILE A 76 -11.43 16.75 -5.86
C ILE A 76 -10.76 17.94 -5.19
N THR A 77 -9.80 17.70 -4.28
CA THR A 77 -8.96 18.78 -3.73
C THR A 77 -8.23 19.51 -4.86
N PRO A 78 -8.29 20.85 -4.94
CA PRO A 78 -7.65 21.61 -6.02
C PRO A 78 -6.13 21.42 -6.10
N ALA A 79 -5.56 21.62 -7.29
CA ALA A 79 -4.14 21.37 -7.55
C ALA A 79 -3.22 22.33 -6.78
N GLU A 80 -3.67 23.57 -6.61
CA GLU A 80 -3.05 24.63 -5.81
C GLU A 80 -2.94 24.26 -4.32
N GLU A 81 -3.86 23.45 -3.80
CA GLU A 81 -3.82 22.92 -2.43
C GLU A 81 -3.00 21.62 -2.32
N THR A 82 -2.53 21.09 -3.44
CA THR A 82 -1.72 19.87 -3.51
C THR A 82 -0.34 20.19 -4.08
N PRO A 83 0.55 20.86 -3.32
CA PRO A 83 1.90 21.15 -3.78
C PRO A 83 2.70 19.85 -3.96
N ILE A 84 3.63 19.87 -4.92
CA ILE A 84 4.68 18.85 -5.01
C ILE A 84 5.73 19.19 -3.95
N LEU A 85 6.06 18.24 -3.09
CA LEU A 85 7.00 18.41 -1.98
C LEU A 85 8.03 17.29 -2.00
N ASP A 86 9.12 17.49 -1.27
CA ASP A 86 10.13 16.47 -1.05
C ASP A 86 9.50 15.23 -0.40
N VAL A 87 9.84 14.05 -0.91
CA VAL A 87 9.34 12.78 -0.37
C VAL A 87 10.48 12.10 0.37
N GLY A 88 10.34 11.96 1.69
CA GLY A 88 11.31 11.23 2.49
C GLY A 88 11.41 9.78 2.04
N VAL A 89 12.62 9.22 2.01
CA VAL A 89 12.86 7.82 1.68
C VAL A 89 13.90 7.22 2.60
N GLU A 90 13.62 6.00 3.05
CA GLU A 90 14.56 5.14 3.74
C GLU A 90 15.06 4.07 2.78
N PHE A 91 16.32 4.19 2.37
CA PHE A 91 17.01 3.10 1.67
C PHE A 91 17.48 2.07 2.67
N ILE A 92 17.02 0.84 2.52
CA ILE A 92 17.27 -0.27 3.44
C ILE A 92 17.96 -1.42 2.69
N GLY A 93 19.01 -1.96 3.31
CA GLY A 93 19.78 -3.08 2.80
C GLY A 93 20.29 -3.99 3.92
N GLU A 94 20.75 -5.18 3.59
CA GLU A 94 21.45 -6.03 4.55
C GLU A 94 22.84 -5.44 4.85
N ARG A 95 23.20 -5.41 6.15
CA ARG A 95 24.55 -5.13 6.62
C ARG A 95 25.20 -6.45 7.04
N THR A 96 26.01 -6.99 6.15
CA THR A 96 26.54 -8.36 6.17
C THR A 96 27.56 -8.53 7.29
N GLY A 97 27.50 -9.68 7.98
CA GLY A 97 28.46 -10.01 9.04
C GLY A 97 28.30 -9.23 10.34
N VAL A 98 27.21 -8.48 10.49
CA VAL A 98 26.94 -7.67 11.69
C VAL A 98 25.90 -8.36 12.60
N PRO A 99 26.07 -8.31 13.94
CA PRO A 99 25.08 -8.86 14.89
C PRO A 99 23.70 -8.21 14.78
N SER A 100 22.66 -8.97 15.14
CA SER A 100 21.25 -8.52 15.09
C SER A 100 20.90 -7.44 16.12
N ASP A 101 21.76 -7.18 17.10
CA ASP A 101 21.61 -6.17 18.14
C ASP A 101 22.58 -4.97 17.99
N ALA A 102 23.38 -4.95 16.90
CA ALA A 102 24.31 -3.87 16.65
C ALA A 102 23.61 -2.49 16.62
N PRO A 103 24.24 -1.44 17.16
CA PRO A 103 23.68 -0.09 17.07
C PRO A 103 23.70 0.41 15.62
N GLU A 104 22.82 1.38 15.36
CA GLU A 104 22.91 2.16 14.12
C GLU A 104 24.25 2.91 14.09
N LEU A 105 24.90 2.98 12.92
CA LEU A 105 26.16 3.70 12.77
C LEU A 105 25.92 5.21 12.74
N ASP A 106 26.80 5.94 13.43
CA ASP A 106 26.86 7.40 13.43
C ASP A 106 27.84 7.89 12.34
N ILE A 107 27.41 7.75 11.09
CA ILE A 107 28.10 8.22 9.88
C ILE A 107 27.08 8.93 8.99
N THR A 108 27.53 9.65 7.95
CA THR A 108 26.61 10.39 7.09
C THR A 108 25.66 9.48 6.32
N GLU A 109 24.47 9.97 6.00
CA GLU A 109 23.47 9.20 5.24
C GLU A 109 23.98 8.80 3.84
N GLN A 110 24.88 9.61 3.25
CA GLN A 110 25.54 9.30 1.99
C GLN A 110 26.53 8.13 2.14
N GLU A 111 27.33 8.09 3.22
CA GLU A 111 28.22 6.96 3.51
C GLU A 111 27.43 5.68 3.78
N LYS A 112 26.31 5.76 4.51
CA LYS A 112 25.40 4.62 4.72
C LYS A 112 24.86 4.09 3.38
N LEU A 113 24.43 4.99 2.48
CA LEU A 113 23.90 4.60 1.18
C LEU A 113 24.95 3.99 0.27
N GLN A 114 26.16 4.55 0.24
CA GLN A 114 27.28 3.98 -0.52
C GLN A 114 27.70 2.60 0.01
N ALA A 115 27.72 2.40 1.32
CA ALA A 115 27.99 1.11 1.93
C ALA A 115 26.89 0.10 1.59
N LEU A 116 25.62 0.52 1.67
CA LEU A 116 24.47 -0.27 1.25
C LEU A 116 24.59 -0.71 -0.21
N GLU A 117 24.85 0.22 -1.14
CA GLU A 117 24.95 -0.10 -2.57
C GLU A 117 26.13 -1.04 -2.88
N LYS A 118 27.22 -0.98 -2.11
CA LYS A 118 28.35 -1.92 -2.24
C LYS A 118 28.02 -3.33 -1.77
N GLU A 119 27.16 -3.49 -0.76
CA GLU A 119 26.76 -4.79 -0.22
C GLU A 119 25.53 -5.39 -0.92
N CYS A 120 24.72 -4.53 -1.58
CA CYS A 120 23.58 -4.96 -2.36
C CYS A 120 24.04 -5.73 -3.62
N THR A 121 23.87 -7.05 -3.61
CA THR A 121 24.31 -7.92 -4.73
C THR A 121 23.29 -8.04 -5.86
N SER A 122 22.09 -7.46 -5.70
CA SER A 122 21.04 -7.37 -6.71
C SER A 122 20.97 -5.95 -7.27
N ASP A 123 20.74 -5.82 -8.57
CA ASP A 123 20.46 -4.55 -9.25
C ASP A 123 18.98 -4.16 -9.20
N LYS A 124 18.18 -4.90 -8.42
CA LYS A 124 16.74 -4.70 -8.27
C LYS A 124 16.44 -3.80 -7.08
N THR A 125 15.29 -3.13 -7.14
CA THR A 125 14.77 -2.31 -6.04
C THR A 125 13.34 -2.69 -5.71
N ILE A 126 13.03 -2.74 -4.42
CA ILE A 126 11.65 -2.82 -3.94
C ILE A 126 11.23 -1.40 -3.55
N LEU A 127 10.23 -0.84 -4.22
CA LEU A 127 9.56 0.38 -3.77
C LEU A 127 8.54 -0.02 -2.70
N TYR A 128 8.86 0.25 -1.43
CA TYR A 128 7.99 -0.12 -0.30
C TYR A 128 7.10 1.05 0.10
N ILE A 129 5.78 0.81 0.08
CA ILE A 129 4.77 1.77 0.49
C ILE A 129 4.07 1.23 1.72
N HIS A 130 4.18 1.96 2.83
CA HIS A 130 3.74 1.46 4.13
C HIS A 130 2.21 1.55 4.32
N GLY A 131 1.67 0.72 5.20
CA GLY A 131 0.29 0.82 5.69
C GLY A 131 0.10 1.95 6.71
N GLY A 132 -1.06 2.00 7.37
CA GLY A 132 -1.38 3.03 8.36
C GLY A 132 -2.57 3.92 8.00
N GLY A 133 -3.55 3.37 7.27
CA GLY A 133 -4.81 4.05 6.98
C GLY A 133 -4.70 5.37 6.22
N LEU A 134 -3.56 5.68 5.60
CA LEU A 134 -3.25 6.98 4.95
C LEU A 134 -3.15 8.18 5.90
N TYR A 135 -3.47 8.04 7.20
CA TYR A 135 -3.44 9.13 8.17
C TYR A 135 -2.52 8.88 9.38
N PHE A 136 -1.80 7.76 9.43
CA PHE A 136 -0.78 7.48 10.45
C PHE A 136 0.34 6.59 9.90
N SER A 137 1.34 6.33 10.74
CA SER A 137 2.53 5.52 10.47
C SER A 137 3.61 6.18 9.60
N SER A 138 4.70 5.46 9.43
CA SER A 138 5.90 5.90 8.69
C SER A 138 6.77 4.71 8.31
N PRO A 139 7.76 4.87 7.40
CA PRO A 139 8.75 3.83 7.09
C PRO A 139 9.38 3.18 8.33
N ALA A 140 9.61 3.96 9.39
CA ALA A 140 10.23 3.50 10.62
C ALA A 140 9.47 2.35 11.30
N GLU A 141 8.14 2.31 11.24
CA GLU A 141 7.35 1.22 11.83
C GLU A 141 7.44 -0.09 11.03
N TYR A 142 7.79 0.00 9.75
CA TYR A 142 7.83 -1.14 8.83
C TYR A 142 9.25 -1.64 8.53
N ARG A 143 10.29 -1.08 9.15
CA ARG A 143 11.69 -1.47 8.92
C ARG A 143 11.96 -2.95 9.12
N ALA A 144 11.27 -3.63 10.04
CA ALA A 144 11.46 -5.07 10.22
C ALA A 144 11.02 -5.87 8.98
N ALA A 145 9.91 -5.46 8.35
CA ALA A 145 9.44 -6.07 7.11
C ALA A 145 10.36 -5.69 5.94
N SER A 146 10.67 -4.40 5.78
CA SER A 146 11.56 -3.89 4.73
C SER A 146 12.96 -4.49 4.80
N ALA A 147 13.54 -4.61 5.99
CA ALA A 147 14.85 -5.25 6.18
C ALA A 147 14.82 -6.73 5.82
N ARG A 148 13.73 -7.44 6.15
CA ARG A 148 13.58 -8.85 5.79
C ARG A 148 13.42 -9.03 4.28
N LEU A 149 12.66 -8.16 3.63
CA LEU A 149 12.58 -8.12 2.16
C LEU A 149 13.97 -7.85 1.57
N ALA A 150 14.65 -6.79 1.99
CA ALA A 150 15.98 -6.41 1.52
C ALA A 150 16.98 -7.58 1.61
N LYS A 151 17.11 -8.18 2.80
CA LYS A 151 18.00 -9.31 3.05
C LYS A 151 17.68 -10.52 2.18
N MET A 152 16.40 -10.89 2.09
CA MET A 152 16.02 -12.16 1.47
C MET A 152 15.95 -12.08 -0.06
N THR A 153 15.66 -10.90 -0.63
CA THR A 153 15.75 -10.69 -2.08
C THR A 153 17.14 -10.21 -2.51
N LYS A 154 18.01 -9.88 -1.55
CA LYS A 154 19.32 -9.22 -1.76
C LYS A 154 19.23 -7.89 -2.51
N SER A 155 18.03 -7.31 -2.52
CA SER A 155 17.70 -6.05 -3.20
C SER A 155 17.71 -4.90 -2.22
N ARG A 156 17.92 -3.70 -2.74
CA ARG A 156 17.65 -2.48 -1.99
C ARG A 156 16.13 -2.28 -1.83
N VAL A 157 15.70 -1.85 -0.66
CA VAL A 157 14.33 -1.35 -0.46
C VAL A 157 14.36 0.17 -0.39
N ALA A 158 13.51 0.85 -1.15
CA ALA A 158 13.24 2.27 -1.02
C ALA A 158 11.88 2.44 -0.33
N SER A 159 11.88 2.67 0.98
CA SER A 159 10.66 2.80 1.77
C SER A 159 10.26 4.26 1.91
N ILE A 160 9.13 4.65 1.30
CA ILE A 160 8.76 6.05 1.14
C ILE A 160 7.91 6.57 2.30
N ARG A 161 8.14 7.82 2.69
CA ARG A 161 7.35 8.58 3.66
C ARG A 161 6.41 9.51 2.89
N TYR A 162 5.28 8.96 2.45
CA TYR A 162 4.23 9.77 1.83
C TYR A 162 3.51 10.63 2.87
N ARG A 163 2.97 11.78 2.45
CA ARG A 163 2.23 12.70 3.31
C ARG A 163 0.95 12.07 3.81
N LEU A 164 0.57 12.39 5.04
CA LEU A 164 -0.59 11.83 5.70
C LEU A 164 -1.81 12.76 5.61
N ALA A 165 -2.97 12.15 5.43
CA ALA A 165 -4.27 12.75 5.68
C ALA A 165 -4.46 13.02 7.19
N PRO A 166 -5.35 13.93 7.61
CA PRO A 166 -6.22 14.78 6.78
C PRO A 166 -5.54 16.06 6.25
N ASN A 167 -4.38 16.45 6.77
CA ASN A 167 -3.65 17.65 6.35
C ASN A 167 -3.26 17.60 4.87
N ASN A 168 -3.04 16.41 4.33
CA ASN A 168 -2.73 16.19 2.92
C ASN A 168 -3.70 15.14 2.37
N SER A 169 -4.91 15.57 2.00
CA SER A 169 -5.94 14.70 1.40
C SER A 169 -5.55 14.20 0.01
N PHE A 170 -6.33 13.27 -0.52
CA PHE A 170 -6.25 12.90 -1.94
C PHE A 170 -6.26 14.16 -2.83
N PRO A 171 -5.31 14.29 -3.78
CA PRO A 171 -4.38 13.25 -4.26
C PRO A 171 -2.94 13.34 -3.73
N ALA A 172 -2.67 14.03 -2.60
CA ALA A 172 -1.29 14.24 -2.11
C ALA A 172 -0.50 12.94 -1.84
N PRO A 173 -1.04 11.89 -1.20
CA PRO A 173 -0.25 10.68 -0.91
C PRO A 173 0.13 9.87 -2.17
N ILE A 174 -0.75 9.84 -3.18
CA ILE A 174 -0.43 9.21 -4.47
C ILE A 174 0.53 10.07 -5.30
N LEU A 175 0.45 11.41 -5.20
CA LEU A 175 1.44 12.30 -5.79
C LEU A 175 2.85 12.04 -5.23
N ASP A 176 2.98 11.83 -3.92
CA ASP A 176 4.28 11.50 -3.31
C ASP A 176 4.80 10.13 -3.76
N THR A 177 3.89 9.17 -3.95
CA THR A 177 4.23 7.86 -4.51
C THR A 177 4.74 7.98 -5.96
N LEU A 178 4.15 8.88 -6.75
CA LEU A 178 4.58 9.19 -8.11
C LEU A 178 5.93 9.88 -8.16
N VAL A 179 6.16 10.87 -7.31
CA VAL A 179 7.46 11.54 -7.17
C VAL A 179 8.53 10.51 -6.83
N ALA A 180 8.28 9.64 -5.85
CA ALA A 180 9.23 8.61 -5.46
C ALA A 180 9.55 7.62 -6.60
N TYR A 181 8.53 7.16 -7.31
CA TYR A 181 8.72 6.26 -8.45
C TYR A 181 9.52 6.93 -9.58
N ALA A 182 9.18 8.17 -9.94
CA ALA A 182 9.89 8.94 -10.94
C ALA A 182 11.35 9.23 -10.53
N SER A 183 11.61 9.56 -9.26
CA SER A 183 12.97 9.84 -8.75
C SER A 183 13.84 8.58 -8.61
N LEU A 184 13.26 7.39 -8.49
CA LEU A 184 14.01 6.12 -8.55
C LEU A 184 14.49 5.81 -9.98
N ILE A 185 13.62 6.01 -10.98
CA ILE A 185 13.95 5.72 -12.38
C ILE A 185 14.81 6.83 -12.97
N HIS A 186 14.52 8.08 -12.60
CA HIS A 186 15.18 9.28 -13.11
C HIS A 186 15.68 10.15 -11.95
N PRO A 187 16.74 9.73 -11.24
CA PRO A 187 17.32 10.54 -10.18
C PRO A 187 17.69 11.95 -10.67
N PRO A 188 17.46 12.99 -9.85
CA PRO A 188 17.93 14.33 -10.16
C PRO A 188 19.46 14.37 -10.23
N PRO A 189 20.04 15.36 -10.94
CA PRO A 189 21.49 15.58 -10.93
C PRO A 189 22.02 15.69 -9.49
N GLY A 190 23.09 14.93 -9.19
CA GLY A 190 23.72 14.92 -7.86
C GLY A 190 23.02 14.05 -6.80
N ALA A 191 21.97 13.31 -7.16
CA ALA A 191 21.37 12.34 -6.25
C ALA A 191 22.41 11.31 -5.75
N PRO A 192 22.42 10.96 -4.46
CA PRO A 192 23.36 9.99 -3.90
C PRO A 192 22.99 8.53 -4.20
N TRP A 193 21.93 8.27 -4.97
CA TRP A 193 21.51 6.94 -5.41
C TRP A 193 21.57 6.79 -6.92
N SER A 194 21.81 5.57 -7.38
CA SER A 194 21.79 5.22 -8.80
C SER A 194 20.36 5.05 -9.34
N ALA A 195 20.17 5.38 -10.62
CA ALA A 195 18.93 5.16 -11.37
C ALA A 195 18.59 3.67 -11.47
N VAL A 196 17.32 3.33 -11.39
CA VAL A 196 16.84 1.94 -11.46
C VAL A 196 15.93 1.78 -12.67
N PRO A 197 16.19 0.83 -13.60
CA PRO A 197 15.26 0.50 -14.66
C PRO A 197 13.89 0.12 -14.10
N ALA A 198 12.80 0.53 -14.74
CA ALA A 198 11.46 0.27 -14.23
C ALA A 198 11.13 -1.23 -14.12
N ASP A 199 11.62 -2.04 -15.06
CA ASP A 199 11.50 -3.50 -15.03
C ASP A 199 12.44 -4.17 -14.00
N HIS A 200 13.17 -3.37 -13.21
CA HIS A 200 13.95 -3.77 -12.04
C HIS A 200 13.31 -3.29 -10.73
N ILE A 201 12.12 -2.68 -10.80
CA ILE A 201 11.36 -2.21 -9.63
C ILE A 201 10.14 -3.11 -9.43
N VAL A 202 9.97 -3.64 -8.21
CA VAL A 202 8.71 -4.24 -7.75
C VAL A 202 8.11 -3.33 -6.68
N ILE A 203 6.82 -3.05 -6.78
CA ILE A 203 6.10 -2.35 -5.71
C ILE A 203 5.71 -3.38 -4.66
N ALA A 204 6.09 -3.13 -3.41
CA ALA A 204 5.60 -3.89 -2.27
C ALA A 204 4.85 -2.94 -1.34
N GLY A 205 3.69 -3.35 -0.85
CA GLY A 205 2.94 -2.54 0.10
C GLY A 205 1.91 -3.35 0.87
N ASN A 206 1.55 -2.83 2.04
CA ASN A 206 0.54 -3.46 2.89
C ASN A 206 -0.58 -2.46 3.23
N SER A 207 -1.80 -2.94 3.45
CA SER A 207 -2.92 -2.08 3.89
C SER A 207 -3.10 -0.84 2.99
N ALA A 208 -3.11 0.37 3.55
CA ALA A 208 -3.13 1.64 2.82
C ALA A 208 -1.97 1.82 1.81
N GLY A 209 -0.81 1.20 2.03
CA GLY A 209 0.31 1.28 1.08
C GLY A 209 0.09 0.42 -0.17
N ALA A 210 -0.60 -0.72 -0.03
CA ALA A 210 -1.06 -1.51 -1.17
C ALA A 210 -2.07 -0.72 -2.02
N ASN A 211 -2.94 0.07 -1.37
CA ASN A 211 -3.87 0.97 -2.05
C ASN A 211 -3.12 1.97 -2.94
N LEU A 212 -2.15 2.70 -2.38
CA LEU A 212 -1.33 3.65 -3.15
C LEU A 212 -0.53 2.98 -4.26
N GLY A 213 0.01 1.79 -4.01
CA GLY A 213 0.72 1.01 -5.03
C GLY A 213 -0.16 0.62 -6.21
N LEU A 214 -1.38 0.12 -5.95
CA LEU A 214 -2.36 -0.19 -6.99
C LEU A 214 -2.85 1.08 -7.70
N GLY A 215 -3.04 2.17 -6.96
CA GLY A 215 -3.35 3.49 -7.52
C GLY A 215 -2.27 4.01 -8.46
N LEU A 216 -0.98 3.82 -8.12
CA LEU A 216 0.14 4.12 -9.00
C LEU A 216 0.07 3.31 -10.31
N ILE A 217 -0.17 2.00 -10.23
CA ILE A 217 -0.35 1.16 -11.43
C ILE A 217 -1.50 1.69 -12.29
N LYS A 218 -2.66 1.95 -11.67
CA LYS A 218 -3.83 2.48 -12.39
C LYS A 218 -3.54 3.83 -13.05
N PHE A 219 -2.87 4.74 -12.34
CA PHE A 219 -2.48 6.03 -12.91
C PHE A 219 -1.61 5.85 -14.16
N LEU A 220 -0.59 4.97 -14.11
CA LEU A 220 0.32 4.74 -15.23
C LEU A 220 -0.41 4.17 -16.46
N LEU A 221 -1.35 3.24 -16.25
CA LEU A 221 -2.18 2.68 -17.32
C LEU A 221 -3.07 3.73 -17.99
N GLU A 222 -3.71 4.59 -17.20
CA GLU A 222 -4.56 5.66 -17.74
C GLU A 222 -3.74 6.75 -18.43
N LEU A 223 -2.55 7.06 -17.92
CA LEU A 223 -1.63 7.98 -18.58
C LEU A 223 -1.16 7.44 -19.94
N GLN A 224 -0.89 6.12 -20.05
CA GLN A 224 -0.60 5.47 -21.34
C GLN A 224 -1.77 5.64 -22.32
N LYS A 225 -3.00 5.36 -21.88
CA LYS A 225 -4.21 5.51 -22.71
C LYS A 225 -4.40 6.95 -23.18
N LEU A 226 -4.33 7.92 -22.27
CA LEU A 226 -4.53 9.35 -22.58
C LEU A 226 -3.43 9.92 -23.47
N SER A 227 -2.20 9.45 -23.33
CA SER A 227 -1.07 9.89 -24.18
C SER A 227 -1.06 9.21 -25.55
N GLY A 228 -1.76 8.08 -25.71
CA GLY A 228 -1.66 7.24 -26.90
C GLY A 228 -0.29 6.60 -27.09
N GLN A 229 0.56 6.58 -26.05
CA GLN A 229 1.92 6.06 -26.10
C GLN A 229 2.08 4.88 -25.13
N PRO A 230 2.78 3.79 -25.51
CA PRO A 230 3.07 2.68 -24.60
C PRO A 230 3.91 3.11 -23.38
N VAL A 231 4.72 4.15 -23.52
CA VAL A 231 5.49 4.73 -22.42
C VAL A 231 5.27 6.24 -22.44
N PRO A 232 4.48 6.79 -21.50
CA PRO A 232 4.19 8.22 -21.46
C PRO A 232 5.43 9.00 -21.01
N SER A 233 5.52 10.25 -21.45
CA SER A 233 6.58 11.17 -21.06
C SER A 233 6.05 12.29 -20.17
N ILE A 234 6.83 12.67 -19.15
CA ILE A 234 6.57 13.83 -18.30
C ILE A 234 7.64 14.88 -18.61
N PRO A 235 7.27 16.07 -19.10
CA PRO A 235 8.22 17.14 -19.32
C PRO A 235 8.71 17.72 -17.99
N ASP A 236 9.89 18.33 -18.03
CA ASP A 236 10.42 19.21 -16.97
C ASP A 236 10.48 18.58 -15.56
N PHE A 237 10.77 17.28 -15.48
CA PHE A 237 11.10 16.62 -14.22
C PHE A 237 12.59 16.83 -13.94
N HIS A 238 12.90 17.76 -13.01
CA HIS A 238 14.26 18.26 -12.75
C HIS A 238 14.97 18.75 -14.03
N GLY A 239 14.26 19.56 -14.83
CA GLY A 239 14.80 20.18 -16.05
C GLY A 239 14.95 19.24 -17.25
N ARG A 240 14.37 18.03 -17.20
CA ARG A 240 14.44 17.03 -18.28
C ARG A 240 13.08 16.42 -18.57
N THR A 241 12.86 16.03 -19.81
CA THR A 241 11.73 15.15 -20.14
C THR A 241 12.10 13.72 -19.76
N ILE A 242 11.23 13.08 -18.98
CA ILE A 242 11.42 11.71 -18.51
C ILE A 242 10.34 10.78 -19.05
N SER A 243 10.65 9.49 -19.14
CA SER A 243 9.65 8.44 -19.41
C SER A 243 9.06 7.92 -18.09
N LEU A 244 7.81 7.48 -18.12
CA LEU A 244 7.15 6.91 -16.94
C LEU A 244 6.54 5.53 -17.26
N PRO A 245 7.38 4.49 -17.49
CA PRO A 245 6.92 3.12 -17.76
C PRO A 245 6.31 2.45 -16.52
N LEU A 246 5.62 1.33 -16.71
CA LEU A 246 5.16 0.46 -15.62
C LEU A 246 6.33 -0.24 -14.91
N PRO A 247 6.23 -0.53 -13.59
CA PRO A 247 7.22 -1.34 -12.89
C PRO A 247 7.13 -2.81 -13.31
N ALA A 248 8.07 -3.63 -12.85
CA ALA A 248 8.08 -5.07 -13.12
C ALA A 248 6.81 -5.80 -12.62
N GLY A 249 6.21 -5.30 -11.54
CA GLY A 249 5.00 -5.86 -10.92
C GLY A 249 4.71 -5.26 -9.56
N ILE A 250 3.66 -5.77 -8.91
CA ILE A 250 3.24 -5.37 -7.57
C ILE A 250 2.91 -6.59 -6.71
N ALA A 251 3.37 -6.58 -5.46
CA ALA A 251 3.09 -7.60 -4.47
C ALA A 251 2.48 -6.98 -3.21
N THR A 252 1.17 -7.15 -3.07
CA THR A 252 0.37 -6.55 -1.99
C THR A 252 0.09 -7.54 -0.87
N VAL A 253 0.00 -7.02 0.36
CA VAL A 253 -0.45 -7.77 1.53
C VAL A 253 -1.58 -7.01 2.23
N SER A 254 -2.67 -7.70 2.56
CA SER A 254 -3.76 -7.14 3.37
C SER A 254 -4.24 -5.77 2.85
N GLY A 255 -4.38 -5.60 1.53
CA GLY A 255 -4.54 -4.26 0.94
C GLY A 255 -5.86 -3.57 1.30
N TRP A 256 -5.86 -2.25 1.46
CA TRP A 256 -7.11 -1.50 1.66
C TRP A 256 -7.69 -1.02 0.31
N CYS A 257 -8.30 -1.96 -0.42
CA CYS A 257 -8.71 -1.74 -1.81
C CYS A 257 -10.11 -1.11 -1.98
N ASP A 258 -10.91 -1.06 -0.92
CA ASP A 258 -12.24 -0.45 -0.89
C ASP A 258 -12.29 0.58 0.24
N GLN A 259 -12.10 1.86 -0.10
CA GLN A 259 -12.15 2.98 0.85
C GLN A 259 -13.59 3.37 1.23
N CYS A 260 -14.59 2.84 0.51
CA CYS A 260 -16.00 3.04 0.85
C CYS A 260 -16.41 2.19 2.06
N ASP A 261 -15.61 1.18 2.41
CA ASP A 261 -15.93 0.15 3.41
C ASP A 261 -17.30 -0.52 3.15
N ALA A 262 -17.64 -0.71 1.86
CA ALA A 262 -19.00 -1.06 1.42
C ALA A 262 -19.20 -2.56 1.16
N LEU A 263 -18.10 -3.32 1.07
CA LEU A 263 -18.14 -4.75 0.74
C LEU A 263 -18.46 -5.64 1.96
N PRO A 264 -19.07 -6.83 1.76
CA PRO A 264 -19.61 -7.64 2.85
C PRO A 264 -18.62 -7.97 3.99
N SER A 265 -17.35 -8.24 3.68
CA SER A 265 -16.32 -8.54 4.69
C SER A 265 -16.13 -7.42 5.71
N TRP A 266 -16.32 -6.15 5.32
CA TRP A 266 -16.22 -5.01 6.24
C TRP A 266 -17.24 -5.08 7.38
N HIS A 267 -18.38 -5.74 7.18
CA HIS A 267 -19.46 -5.80 8.17
C HIS A 267 -19.54 -7.13 8.90
N LYS A 268 -18.96 -8.21 8.34
CA LYS A 268 -19.06 -9.57 8.90
C LYS A 268 -17.83 -9.99 9.71
N ASN A 269 -16.64 -9.50 9.36
CA ASN A 269 -15.39 -10.02 9.90
C ASN A 269 -14.88 -9.27 11.15
N GLY A 270 -15.63 -8.27 11.65
CA GLY A 270 -15.16 -7.38 12.71
C GLY A 270 -14.75 -8.06 14.03
N GLU A 271 -15.38 -9.18 14.41
CA GLU A 271 -15.00 -9.94 15.61
C GLU A 271 -13.62 -10.62 15.46
N PHE A 272 -13.26 -10.97 14.23
CA PHE A 272 -12.10 -11.80 13.92
C PHE A 272 -10.91 -11.01 13.35
N ASP A 273 -11.05 -9.69 13.21
CA ASP A 273 -10.03 -8.80 12.69
C ASP A 273 -9.46 -7.86 13.77
N ILE A 274 -8.23 -7.38 13.59
CA ILE A 274 -7.65 -6.30 14.40
C ILE A 274 -8.26 -4.93 14.07
N LEU A 275 -8.89 -4.79 12.89
CA LEU A 275 -9.67 -3.62 12.51
C LEU A 275 -11.03 -3.65 13.20
N THR A 276 -11.10 -3.00 14.36
CA THR A 276 -12.23 -3.04 15.31
C THR A 276 -13.52 -2.49 14.75
N VAL A 277 -13.42 -1.34 14.10
CA VAL A 277 -14.47 -0.57 13.46
C VAL A 277 -14.03 -0.25 12.05
N LEU A 278 -14.97 0.12 11.18
CA LEU A 278 -14.70 0.38 9.75
C LEU A 278 -13.51 1.34 9.62
N GLN A 279 -13.63 2.53 10.22
CA GLN A 279 -12.57 3.53 10.28
C GLN A 279 -12.68 4.30 11.60
N PRO A 280 -11.77 4.11 12.58
CA PRO A 280 -11.87 4.76 13.89
C PRO A 280 -12.04 6.27 13.81
N ALA A 281 -11.36 6.94 12.87
CA ALA A 281 -11.45 8.38 12.67
C ALA A 281 -12.85 8.83 12.20
N CYS A 282 -13.62 7.95 11.56
CA CYS A 282 -14.97 8.26 11.08
C CYS A 282 -16.07 7.88 12.09
N MET A 283 -15.72 7.28 13.23
CA MET A 283 -16.70 6.80 14.21
C MET A 283 -17.15 7.91 15.15
N PRO A 284 -18.45 7.93 15.54
CA PRO A 284 -18.91 8.77 16.64
C PRO A 284 -18.09 8.53 17.91
N GLY A 285 -17.63 9.62 18.53
CA GLY A 285 -16.82 9.57 19.75
C GLY A 285 -15.32 9.43 19.52
N HIS A 286 -14.85 9.45 18.27
CA HIS A 286 -13.42 9.61 18.02
C HIS A 286 -12.90 10.93 18.62
N PRO A 287 -11.79 10.94 19.37
CA PRO A 287 -11.28 12.17 19.96
C PRO A 287 -10.98 13.25 18.91
N THR A 288 -11.40 14.48 19.18
CA THR A 288 -11.15 15.64 18.31
C THR A 288 -9.82 16.31 18.65
N ASP A 289 -9.17 16.91 17.65
CA ASP A 289 -8.01 17.78 17.84
C ASP A 289 -7.88 18.80 16.70
N SER A 290 -6.70 19.43 16.57
CA SER A 290 -6.43 20.48 15.62
C SER A 290 -6.41 20.03 14.15
N ILE A 291 -6.39 18.73 13.86
CA ILE A 291 -6.38 18.23 12.48
C ILE A 291 -7.63 17.41 12.14
N TRP A 292 -8.36 16.91 13.15
CA TRP A 292 -9.56 16.11 12.91
C TRP A 292 -10.66 16.31 13.99
N PRO A 293 -11.92 16.56 13.59
CA PRO A 293 -12.40 16.74 12.23
C PRO A 293 -11.82 18.00 11.56
N THR A 294 -11.82 18.03 10.22
CA THR A 294 -11.42 19.23 9.47
C THR A 294 -12.41 20.38 9.69
N ASN A 295 -12.03 21.59 9.28
CA ASN A 295 -12.93 22.73 9.18
C ASN A 295 -12.95 23.27 7.74
N PRO A 296 -14.05 23.10 6.97
CA PRO A 296 -15.29 22.44 7.37
C PRO A 296 -15.12 20.91 7.61
N PRO A 297 -15.97 20.29 8.45
CA PRO A 297 -15.95 18.84 8.65
C PRO A 297 -16.22 18.06 7.37
N ARG A 298 -15.66 16.86 7.27
CA ARG A 298 -15.88 15.92 6.15
C ARG A 298 -16.01 14.48 6.64
N GLU A 299 -16.50 13.60 5.77
CA GLU A 299 -16.87 12.22 6.10
C GLU A 299 -15.67 11.30 6.32
N HIS A 300 -14.52 11.62 5.70
CA HIS A 300 -13.36 10.75 5.71
C HIS A 300 -12.04 11.56 5.76
N PRO A 301 -11.03 11.12 6.54
CA PRO A 301 -9.75 11.82 6.62
C PRO A 301 -9.08 11.95 5.26
N TYR A 302 -9.18 10.93 4.40
CA TYR A 302 -8.45 10.90 3.13
C TYR A 302 -9.01 11.83 2.06
N CYS A 303 -10.33 11.92 1.90
CA CYS A 303 -10.99 12.74 0.87
C CYS A 303 -12.46 12.98 1.25
N ALA A 304 -13.18 13.80 0.49
CA ALA A 304 -14.63 13.90 0.62
C ALA A 304 -15.28 12.52 0.37
N GLY A 305 -16.38 12.22 1.08
CA GLY A 305 -17.07 10.93 0.97
C GLY A 305 -17.49 10.59 -0.47
N ALA A 306 -17.95 11.61 -1.21
CA ALA A 306 -18.31 11.49 -2.62
C ALA A 306 -17.17 10.97 -3.51
N THR A 307 -15.91 11.16 -3.12
CA THR A 307 -14.72 10.81 -3.92
C THR A 307 -14.14 9.44 -3.53
N LEU A 308 -14.67 8.77 -2.50
CA LEU A 308 -14.14 7.49 -2.04
C LEU A 308 -14.23 6.38 -3.10
N ASP A 309 -15.19 6.45 -4.02
CA ASP A 309 -15.36 5.47 -5.09
C ASP A 309 -14.60 5.83 -6.38
N HIS A 310 -13.76 6.87 -6.36
CA HIS A 310 -12.87 7.23 -7.46
C HIS A 310 -11.80 6.13 -7.67
N GLU A 311 -11.46 5.82 -8.91
CA GLU A 311 -10.57 4.69 -9.27
C GLU A 311 -9.13 4.81 -8.72
N LEU A 312 -8.64 6.04 -8.50
CA LEU A 312 -7.35 6.29 -7.83
C LEU A 312 -7.44 6.38 -6.28
N VAL A 313 -8.65 6.29 -5.71
CA VAL A 313 -8.90 6.25 -4.27
C VAL A 313 -9.20 4.82 -3.82
N SER A 314 -10.09 4.13 -4.53
CA SER A 314 -10.46 2.73 -4.27
C SER A 314 -10.08 1.85 -5.46
N PRO A 315 -8.99 1.08 -5.42
CA PRO A 315 -8.65 0.13 -6.46
C PRO A 315 -9.77 -0.86 -6.83
N ALA A 316 -10.64 -1.23 -5.88
CA ALA A 316 -11.81 -2.08 -6.16
C ALA A 316 -12.87 -1.40 -7.05
N ALA A 317 -12.77 -0.09 -7.28
CA ALA A 317 -13.57 0.64 -8.27
C ALA A 317 -13.06 0.48 -9.71
N VAL A 318 -11.88 -0.12 -9.92
CA VAL A 318 -11.27 -0.26 -11.25
C VAL A 318 -11.77 -1.52 -11.94
N ARG A 319 -12.41 -1.35 -13.10
CA ARG A 319 -12.82 -2.48 -13.97
C ARG A 319 -11.67 -2.98 -14.84
N ASP A 320 -11.02 -2.06 -15.53
CA ASP A 320 -10.05 -2.38 -16.57
C ASP A 320 -8.62 -2.19 -16.07
N TRP A 321 -7.91 -3.32 -15.99
CA TRP A 321 -6.50 -3.43 -15.66
C TRP A 321 -5.65 -3.88 -16.85
N THR A 322 -6.18 -3.78 -18.08
CA THR A 322 -5.49 -4.24 -19.28
C THR A 322 -4.12 -3.57 -19.39
N GLY A 323 -3.07 -4.37 -19.56
CA GLY A 323 -1.69 -3.91 -19.64
C GLY A 323 -0.97 -3.79 -18.30
N ALA A 324 -1.66 -4.02 -17.16
CA ALA A 324 -0.99 -4.02 -15.86
C ALA A 324 0.10 -5.11 -15.78
N PRO A 325 1.18 -4.87 -15.02
CA PRO A 325 2.19 -5.90 -14.77
C PRO A 325 1.63 -6.98 -13.82
N PRO A 326 2.35 -8.12 -13.64
CA PRO A 326 1.93 -9.16 -12.70
C PRO A 326 1.57 -8.63 -11.31
N MET A 327 0.47 -9.13 -10.76
CA MET A 327 -0.07 -8.74 -9.46
C MET A 327 -0.13 -9.93 -8.49
N PHE A 328 0.51 -9.78 -7.35
CA PHE A 328 0.44 -10.73 -6.24
C PHE A 328 -0.40 -10.17 -5.10
N PHE A 329 -1.27 -11.00 -4.53
CA PHE A 329 -2.14 -10.67 -3.41
C PHE A 329 -1.98 -11.71 -2.29
N LEU A 330 -1.91 -11.22 -1.06
CA LEU A 330 -1.89 -12.04 0.14
C LEU A 330 -2.81 -11.43 1.21
N CYS A 331 -3.82 -12.17 1.66
CA CYS A 331 -4.76 -11.72 2.69
C CYS A 331 -5.00 -12.82 3.72
N GLY A 332 -5.41 -12.45 4.93
CA GLY A 332 -6.09 -13.34 5.87
C GLY A 332 -7.58 -13.47 5.53
N SER A 333 -8.15 -14.66 5.73
CA SER A 333 -9.57 -14.93 5.42
C SER A 333 -10.55 -14.16 6.29
N GLU A 334 -10.10 -13.72 7.46
CA GLU A 334 -10.89 -13.00 8.46
C GLU A 334 -10.66 -11.48 8.40
N GLU A 335 -9.99 -10.99 7.36
CA GLU A 335 -9.82 -9.54 7.18
C GLU A 335 -11.13 -8.87 6.78
N ARG A 336 -11.41 -7.70 7.33
CA ARG A 336 -12.47 -6.80 6.85
C ARG A 336 -12.21 -6.35 5.41
N GLY A 337 -10.95 -6.16 5.02
CA GLY A 337 -10.55 -5.68 3.71
C GLY A 337 -10.46 -6.75 2.60
N ILE A 338 -10.69 -8.04 2.90
CA ILE A 338 -10.42 -9.12 1.94
C ILE A 338 -11.24 -9.00 0.65
N ASP A 339 -12.53 -8.64 0.74
CA ASP A 339 -13.39 -8.61 -0.44
C ASP A 339 -12.94 -7.55 -1.45
N GLY A 340 -12.42 -6.41 -0.99
CA GLY A 340 -11.85 -5.39 -1.87
C GLY A 340 -10.65 -5.93 -2.65
N ASN A 341 -9.77 -6.71 -2.01
CA ASN A 341 -8.64 -7.34 -2.69
C ASN A 341 -9.12 -8.41 -3.69
N ARG A 342 -10.13 -9.21 -3.33
CA ARG A 342 -10.74 -10.20 -4.24
C ARG A 342 -11.34 -9.55 -5.48
N VAL A 343 -11.99 -8.39 -5.33
CA VAL A 343 -12.51 -7.60 -6.47
C VAL A 343 -11.37 -7.18 -7.39
N VAL A 344 -10.31 -6.56 -6.85
CA VAL A 344 -9.16 -6.12 -7.67
C VAL A 344 -8.54 -7.30 -8.40
N ALA A 345 -8.24 -8.39 -7.69
CA ALA A 345 -7.64 -9.59 -8.27
C ALA A 345 -8.53 -10.20 -9.37
N SER A 346 -9.85 -10.27 -9.16
CA SER A 346 -10.81 -10.77 -10.15
C SER A 346 -10.87 -9.87 -11.40
N GLN A 347 -10.95 -8.55 -11.24
CA GLN A 347 -10.96 -7.62 -12.38
C GLN A 347 -9.62 -7.64 -13.15
N ALA A 348 -8.49 -7.73 -12.43
CA ALA A 348 -7.17 -7.87 -13.04
C ALA A 348 -7.08 -9.15 -13.88
N ALA A 349 -7.49 -10.29 -13.32
CA ALA A 349 -7.50 -11.57 -14.04
C ALA A 349 -8.44 -11.53 -15.26
N LYS A 350 -9.62 -10.91 -15.13
CA LYS A 350 -10.56 -10.68 -16.25
C LYS A 350 -9.98 -9.78 -17.35
N SER A 351 -9.09 -8.86 -16.98
CA SER A 351 -8.34 -8.01 -17.91
C SER A 351 -7.11 -8.70 -18.53
N GLY A 352 -6.92 -10.00 -18.29
CA GLY A 352 -5.80 -10.79 -18.82
C GLY A 352 -4.49 -10.62 -18.05
N VAL A 353 -4.52 -10.00 -16.86
CA VAL A 353 -3.34 -9.82 -16.02
C VAL A 353 -2.97 -11.13 -15.34
N ILE A 354 -1.66 -11.36 -15.18
CA ILE A 354 -1.15 -12.46 -14.36
C ILE A 354 -1.43 -12.13 -12.88
N VAL A 355 -2.27 -12.94 -12.24
CA VAL A 355 -2.73 -12.72 -10.86
C VAL A 355 -2.42 -13.94 -10.00
N THR A 356 -1.65 -13.75 -8.94
CA THR A 356 -1.42 -14.77 -7.91
C THR A 356 -2.17 -14.40 -6.64
N TRP A 357 -3.16 -15.20 -6.26
CA TRP A 357 -4.00 -14.97 -5.07
C TRP A 357 -3.70 -15.96 -3.95
N ASN A 358 -3.46 -15.43 -2.74
CA ASN A 358 -3.21 -16.23 -1.54
C ASN A 358 -4.05 -15.73 -0.37
N GLU A 359 -4.85 -16.62 0.18
CA GLU A 359 -5.62 -16.38 1.39
C GLU A 359 -5.14 -17.27 2.52
N TYR A 360 -5.16 -16.79 3.77
CA TYR A 360 -4.73 -17.55 4.94
C TYR A 360 -5.90 -17.74 5.89
N GLU A 361 -6.30 -19.00 6.08
CA GLU A 361 -7.41 -19.37 6.95
C GLU A 361 -7.22 -18.81 8.36
N GLY A 362 -8.27 -18.17 8.87
CA GLY A 362 -8.39 -17.68 10.24
C GLY A 362 -7.42 -16.56 10.61
N MET A 363 -6.78 -15.89 9.63
CA MET A 363 -5.84 -14.79 9.88
C MET A 363 -6.50 -13.41 9.77
N PRO A 364 -6.18 -12.46 10.66
CA PRO A 364 -6.66 -11.08 10.63
C PRO A 364 -5.78 -10.17 9.76
N HIS A 365 -6.10 -8.88 9.72
CA HIS A 365 -5.37 -7.88 8.94
C HIS A 365 -3.91 -7.76 9.38
N ASP A 366 -3.01 -7.64 8.39
CA ASP A 366 -1.57 -7.50 8.60
C ASP A 366 -0.96 -8.61 9.51
N PHE A 367 -1.57 -9.80 9.58
CA PHE A 367 -1.10 -10.91 10.44
C PHE A 367 0.39 -11.25 10.24
N ILE A 368 0.88 -11.04 9.02
CA ILE A 368 2.29 -11.22 8.66
C ILE A 368 3.24 -10.35 9.54
N LEU A 369 2.79 -9.18 9.96
CA LEU A 369 3.53 -8.22 10.78
C LEU A 369 3.21 -8.41 12.26
N ILE A 370 1.93 -8.45 12.62
CA ILE A 370 1.48 -8.46 14.02
C ILE A 370 1.68 -9.82 14.71
N MET A 371 1.74 -10.90 13.93
CA MET A 371 1.80 -12.28 14.40
C MET A 371 3.00 -13.03 13.81
N ALA A 372 4.12 -12.34 13.60
CA ALA A 372 5.32 -12.85 12.90
C ALA A 372 5.89 -14.20 13.39
N LYS A 373 5.53 -14.65 14.61
CA LYS A 373 5.95 -15.94 15.17
C LYS A 373 5.11 -17.13 14.68
N LEU A 374 3.90 -16.90 14.17
CA LEU A 374 3.00 -17.94 13.68
C LEU A 374 3.55 -18.65 12.44
N PRO A 375 3.30 -19.95 12.26
CA PRO A 375 3.66 -20.66 11.03
C PRO A 375 3.14 -19.97 9.76
N GLN A 376 1.90 -19.49 9.79
CA GLN A 376 1.23 -18.76 8.71
C GLN A 376 1.95 -17.47 8.39
N ALA A 377 2.28 -16.65 9.39
CA ALA A 377 2.98 -15.39 9.18
C ALA A 377 4.39 -15.63 8.58
N LYS A 378 5.09 -16.67 9.05
CA LYS A 378 6.39 -17.07 8.48
C LYS A 378 6.26 -17.54 7.03
N HIS A 379 5.27 -18.38 6.76
CA HIS A 379 4.96 -18.86 5.41
C HIS A 379 4.57 -17.71 4.47
N ALA A 380 3.66 -16.83 4.92
CA ALA A 380 3.23 -15.65 4.20
C ALA A 380 4.38 -14.71 3.85
N MET A 381 5.27 -14.44 4.81
CA MET A 381 6.47 -13.65 4.56
C MET A 381 7.42 -14.31 3.57
N ALA A 382 7.65 -15.62 3.68
CA ALA A 382 8.46 -16.34 2.70
C ALA A 382 7.84 -16.29 1.30
N LEU A 383 6.52 -16.40 1.20
CA LEU A 383 5.79 -16.35 -0.06
C LEU A 383 5.80 -14.94 -0.69
N TRP A 384 5.64 -13.89 0.13
CA TRP A 384 5.72 -12.51 -0.33
C TRP A 384 7.13 -12.15 -0.84
N ILE A 385 8.17 -12.58 -0.13
CA ILE A 385 9.57 -12.46 -0.58
C ILE A 385 9.76 -13.18 -1.92
N ARG A 386 9.28 -14.43 -2.03
CA ARG A 386 9.38 -15.22 -3.26
C ARG A 386 8.67 -14.51 -4.41
N ALA A 387 7.48 -13.96 -4.19
CA ALA A 387 6.75 -13.20 -5.20
C ALA A 387 7.55 -11.98 -5.69
N CYS A 388 8.17 -11.22 -4.78
CA CYS A 388 9.04 -10.11 -5.18
C CYS A 388 10.22 -10.58 -6.05
N ILE A 389 10.85 -11.72 -5.71
CA ILE A 389 11.93 -12.31 -6.53
C ILE A 389 11.40 -12.71 -7.91
N ASP A 390 10.31 -13.48 -7.95
CA ASP A 390 9.77 -14.04 -9.20
C ASP A 390 9.30 -12.94 -10.17
N ILE A 391 8.76 -11.84 -9.65
CA ILE A 391 8.38 -10.64 -10.42
C ILE A 391 9.62 -9.95 -11.03
N LEU A 392 10.71 -9.86 -10.26
CA LEU A 392 11.95 -9.19 -10.65
C LEU A 392 12.86 -10.05 -11.56
N GLU A 393 12.63 -11.36 -11.60
CA GLU A 393 13.37 -12.29 -12.45
C GLU A 393 12.97 -12.17 -13.94
N SER A 394 13.86 -12.65 -14.82
CA SER A 394 13.73 -12.60 -16.30
C SER A 394 12.43 -13.25 -16.82
N LYS A 395 12.23 -13.30 -18.15
CA LYS A 395 11.07 -13.97 -18.80
C LYS A 395 10.70 -15.34 -18.19
N LYS A 396 11.67 -16.10 -17.65
CA LYS A 396 11.43 -17.39 -16.97
C LYS A 396 10.71 -17.27 -15.61
N GLY A 397 11.06 -16.27 -14.78
CA GLY A 397 10.35 -16.00 -13.51
C GLY A 397 8.91 -15.53 -13.76
N ARG A 398 8.73 -14.66 -14.77
CA ARG A 398 7.40 -14.27 -15.27
C ARG A 398 6.60 -15.43 -15.86
N GLN A 399 7.24 -16.44 -16.46
CA GLN A 399 6.58 -17.68 -16.89
C GLN A 399 6.19 -18.58 -15.71
N ALA A 400 6.97 -18.61 -14.63
CA ALA A 400 6.59 -19.32 -13.41
C ALA A 400 5.32 -18.70 -12.78
N LEU A 401 5.21 -17.36 -12.85
CA LEU A 401 4.00 -16.62 -12.51
C LEU A 401 2.88 -16.75 -13.56
N ALA A 402 3.11 -17.25 -14.77
CA ALA A 402 2.07 -17.29 -15.82
C ALA A 402 0.88 -18.21 -15.47
N LYS A 403 0.99 -19.00 -14.41
CA LYS A 403 -0.18 -19.58 -13.77
C LYS A 403 -0.80 -18.51 -12.88
N SER A 404 -2.10 -18.27 -13.02
CA SER A 404 -2.85 -17.41 -12.12
C SER A 404 -3.56 -18.25 -11.05
N PRO A 405 -2.87 -18.79 -10.01
CA PRO A 405 -3.53 -19.61 -9.00
C PRO A 405 -4.31 -18.72 -8.03
N ALA A 406 -5.41 -19.26 -7.51
CA ALA A 406 -6.03 -18.79 -6.29
C ALA A 406 -6.02 -19.91 -5.25
N VAL A 407 -5.41 -19.67 -4.09
CA VAL A 407 -5.30 -20.68 -3.04
C VAL A 407 -5.66 -20.12 -1.67
N GLN A 408 -6.23 -20.98 -0.82
CA GLN A 408 -6.36 -20.73 0.61
C GLN A 408 -5.46 -21.69 1.38
N TRP A 409 -4.51 -21.15 2.13
CA TRP A 409 -3.60 -21.88 3.00
C TRP A 409 -4.27 -22.17 4.34
N LEU A 410 -4.26 -23.43 4.76
CA LEU A 410 -5.00 -23.88 5.94
C LEU A 410 -4.14 -23.84 7.21
N MET A 411 -4.82 -23.62 8.34
CA MET A 411 -4.25 -23.80 9.67
C MET A 411 -3.86 -25.26 9.94
N PRO A 412 -2.97 -25.51 10.91
CA PRO A 412 -2.19 -24.53 11.67
C PRO A 412 -0.82 -24.19 11.07
N ASP A 413 -0.42 -24.85 9.99
CA ASP A 413 0.98 -24.83 9.51
C ASP A 413 1.16 -24.65 8.01
N CYS A 414 0.07 -24.34 7.27
CA CYS A 414 0.07 -24.18 5.82
C CYS A 414 0.51 -25.42 5.02
N LYS A 415 0.56 -26.62 5.63
CA LYS A 415 0.88 -27.86 4.88
C LYS A 415 -0.22 -28.29 3.93
N LYS A 416 -1.45 -27.86 4.19
CA LYS A 416 -2.61 -28.08 3.32
C LYS A 416 -3.05 -26.75 2.73
N LYS A 417 -3.61 -26.83 1.53
CA LYS A 417 -4.23 -25.71 0.84
C LYS A 417 -5.47 -26.17 0.09
N ILE A 418 -6.43 -25.27 -0.07
CA ILE A 418 -7.58 -25.41 -0.95
C ILE A 418 -7.27 -24.66 -2.24
N ASP A 419 -7.54 -25.29 -3.37
CA ASP A 419 -7.57 -24.62 -4.66
C ASP A 419 -8.91 -23.88 -4.77
N LEU A 420 -8.86 -22.56 -4.89
CA LEU A 420 -10.05 -21.71 -5.02
C LEU A 420 -10.50 -21.61 -6.49
N GLY A 421 -9.81 -22.28 -7.41
CA GLY A 421 -10.09 -22.26 -8.83
C GLY A 421 -9.53 -21.03 -9.51
N ASP A 422 -10.30 -20.48 -10.44
CA ASP A 422 -9.88 -19.35 -11.26
C ASP A 422 -9.98 -18.02 -10.50
N PRO A 423 -8.92 -17.19 -10.45
CA PRO A 423 -8.98 -15.87 -9.82
C PRO A 423 -10.06 -14.94 -10.39
N ARG A 424 -10.55 -15.18 -11.61
CA ARG A 424 -11.67 -14.43 -12.19
C ARG A 424 -12.96 -14.57 -11.37
N ASP A 425 -13.09 -15.64 -10.59
CA ASP A 425 -14.33 -16.03 -9.92
C ASP A 425 -14.28 -15.84 -8.40
N ILE A 426 -13.17 -15.37 -7.83
CA ILE A 426 -13.01 -15.23 -6.37
C ILE A 426 -13.71 -14.00 -5.77
N SER A 427 -14.19 -13.07 -6.60
CA SER A 427 -14.90 -11.90 -6.11
C SER A 427 -16.27 -12.32 -5.57
N PRO A 428 -16.67 -11.85 -4.36
CA PRO A 428 -17.94 -12.28 -3.75
C PRO A 428 -19.17 -11.66 -4.42
N LEU A 429 -18.98 -10.64 -5.26
CA LEU A 429 -20.05 -9.88 -5.91
C LEU A 429 -19.65 -9.61 -7.37
N SER A 430 -20.65 -9.41 -8.23
CA SER A 430 -20.38 -8.84 -9.56
C SER A 430 -19.83 -7.43 -9.45
N PHE A 431 -19.11 -6.98 -10.48
CA PHE A 431 -18.54 -5.63 -10.47
C PHE A 431 -19.61 -4.53 -10.41
N GLU A 432 -20.77 -4.74 -11.03
CA GLU A 432 -21.88 -3.77 -10.95
C GLU A 432 -22.42 -3.66 -9.52
N GLU A 433 -22.56 -4.77 -8.82
CA GLU A 433 -22.98 -4.78 -7.40
C GLU A 433 -21.95 -4.06 -6.52
N VAL A 434 -20.65 -4.29 -6.76
CA VAL A 434 -19.57 -3.55 -6.07
C VAL A 434 -19.74 -2.05 -6.27
N ARG A 435 -19.85 -1.59 -7.53
CA ARG A 435 -19.99 -0.16 -7.84
C ARG A 435 -21.29 0.42 -7.27
N SER A 436 -22.38 -0.33 -7.30
CA SER A 436 -23.65 0.09 -6.70
C SER A 436 -23.53 0.28 -5.20
N LYS A 437 -22.93 -0.69 -4.50
CA LYS A 437 -22.72 -0.61 -3.04
C LYS A 437 -21.80 0.54 -2.64
N MET A 438 -20.70 0.75 -3.37
CA MET A 438 -19.81 1.89 -3.12
C MET A 438 -20.56 3.21 -3.22
N ARG A 439 -21.38 3.41 -4.26
CA ARG A 439 -22.19 4.63 -4.43
C ARG A 439 -23.22 4.80 -3.32
N GLU A 440 -23.97 3.75 -3.00
CA GLU A 440 -24.99 3.77 -1.95
C GLU A 440 -24.38 4.12 -0.59
N TYR A 441 -23.28 3.46 -0.22
CA TYR A 441 -22.64 3.65 1.08
C TYR A 441 -21.99 5.03 1.21
N ASN A 442 -21.39 5.55 0.14
CA ASN A 442 -20.82 6.90 0.14
C ASN A 442 -21.89 7.98 0.22
N ALA A 443 -23.05 7.79 -0.43
CA ALA A 443 -24.12 8.79 -0.45
C ALA A 443 -24.73 9.05 0.94
N THR A 444 -24.63 8.08 1.85
CA THR A 444 -25.19 8.18 3.21
C THR A 444 -24.12 8.19 4.30
N ARG A 445 -22.84 8.42 3.95
CA ARG A 445 -21.76 8.38 4.93
C ARG A 445 -21.88 9.58 5.90
N PRO A 446 -21.88 9.35 7.22
CA PRO A 446 -22.02 10.44 8.17
C PRO A 446 -20.75 11.32 8.19
N VAL A 447 -20.95 12.63 8.31
CA VAL A 447 -19.87 13.58 8.59
C VAL A 447 -19.56 13.53 10.08
N TRP A 448 -18.28 13.31 10.43
CA TRP A 448 -17.86 13.45 11.82
C TRP A 448 -17.63 14.93 12.14
N THR A 449 -18.54 15.55 12.91
CA THR A 449 -18.45 16.98 13.27
C THR A 449 -17.66 17.23 14.56
N GLY A 450 -17.20 16.17 15.23
CA GLY A 450 -16.51 16.27 16.51
C GLY A 450 -17.44 16.33 17.73
N LYS A 451 -18.75 16.37 17.51
CA LYS A 451 -19.77 16.38 18.58
C LYS A 451 -20.61 15.10 18.54
N LEU A 452 -20.78 14.49 19.70
CA LEU A 452 -21.69 13.36 19.87
C LEU A 452 -23.15 13.85 19.70
N GLY A 453 -23.88 13.30 18.72
CA GLY A 453 -25.32 13.54 18.55
C GLY A 453 -25.71 14.51 17.43
N GLU A 454 -24.77 15.20 16.78
CA GLU A 454 -25.02 15.95 15.54
C GLU A 454 -24.88 15.01 14.32
N ALA A 455 -25.65 13.92 14.28
CA ALA A 455 -25.91 13.23 13.02
C ALA A 455 -26.97 14.07 12.29
N HIS A 456 -26.54 14.93 11.36
CA HIS A 456 -27.48 15.75 10.61
C HIS A 456 -28.35 14.86 9.71
N LEU A 457 -29.66 15.09 9.86
CA LEU A 457 -30.79 14.63 9.03
C LEU A 457 -30.55 14.85 7.53
#